data_AF-A0A4Q6C6X7-F1
#
_entry.id   AF-A0A4Q6C6X7-F1
#
_cell.length_a   1.000
_cell.length_b   1.000
_cell.length_c   1.000
_cell.angle_alpha   90.00
_cell.angle_beta   90.00
_cell.angle_gamma   90.00
#
_symmetry.space_group_name_H-M   'P 1'
#
loop_
_entity.id
_entity.type
_entity.pdbx_description
1 polymer ?
#
loop_
_entity_poly.entity_id
_entity_poly.type
_entity_poly.pdbx_seq_one_letter_code
_entity_poly.pdbx_strand_id
1 'polypeptide(L)'
;MTKKPFMNFTVDHMTLLLQPKLYTVAYAIFRIIFGTTPDDLLYEKRRKQPDGSEVSMTFATRIGEWESQKRTEPLTTVIAVVQPSEPANQPSHVREMLDGHESAAHWQHIALRTPDLISFHKHALERGVQFVT
;
A
#
# COMPACT_ATOMS: atom_id res chain seq x y z
N MET A 1 9.22 -29.87 7.99
CA MET A 1 8.81 -29.13 9.21
C MET A 1 7.36 -28.73 9.07
N THR A 2 6.55 -28.90 10.11
CA THR A 2 5.17 -28.40 10.16
C THR A 2 5.19 -26.87 10.24
N LYS A 3 4.43 -26.19 9.38
CA LYS A 3 4.30 -24.72 9.43
C LYS A 3 3.61 -24.32 10.73
N LYS A 4 4.12 -23.27 11.39
CA LYS A 4 3.54 -22.76 12.63
C LYS A 4 2.27 -21.95 12.32
N PRO A 5 1.24 -21.95 13.18
CA PRO A 5 -0.01 -21.25 12.92
C PRO A 5 0.13 -19.75 12.59
N PHE A 6 1.09 -19.06 13.21
CA PHE A 6 1.37 -17.64 12.95
C PHE A 6 1.95 -17.35 11.55
N MET A 7 2.27 -18.40 10.77
CA MET A 7 2.73 -18.27 9.38
C MET A 7 1.58 -18.33 8.37
N ASN A 8 0.34 -18.49 8.82
CA ASN A 8 -0.85 -18.46 7.98
C ASN A 8 -1.26 -17.01 7.71
N PHE A 9 -0.51 -16.35 6.82
CA PHE A 9 -0.75 -14.96 6.48
C PHE A 9 -1.95 -14.76 5.55
N THR A 10 -2.64 -13.64 5.71
CA THR A 10 -3.51 -13.08 4.68
C THR A 10 -2.99 -11.70 4.27
N VAL A 11 -3.16 -11.34 3.00
CA VAL A 11 -2.81 -9.98 2.53
C VAL A 11 -3.84 -9.01 3.11
N ASP A 12 -3.35 -7.93 3.70
CA ASP A 12 -4.18 -6.86 4.24
C ASP A 12 -4.30 -5.71 3.24
N HIS A 13 -3.16 -5.16 2.81
CA HIS A 13 -3.09 -4.17 1.75
C HIS A 13 -1.72 -4.16 1.06
N MET A 14 -1.66 -3.57 -0.11
CA MET A 14 -0.44 -3.38 -0.88
C MET A 14 -0.28 -1.90 -1.24
N THR A 15 0.94 -1.38 -1.10
CA THR A 15 1.22 0.04 -1.39
C THR A 15 2.08 0.17 -2.64
N LEU A 16 1.54 0.85 -3.65
CA LEU A 16 2.17 1.12 -4.93
C LEU A 16 2.63 2.58 -5.01
N LEU A 17 3.90 2.78 -5.36
CA LEU A 17 4.48 4.07 -5.69
C LEU A 17 4.47 4.25 -7.21
N LEU A 18 4.11 5.43 -7.68
CA LEU A 18 4.08 5.75 -9.10
C LEU A 18 4.73 7.11 -9.36
N GLN A 19 5.43 7.23 -10.49
CA GLN A 19 5.86 8.52 -11.00
C GLN A 19 4.65 9.40 -11.37
N PRO A 20 4.72 10.74 -11.24
CA PRO A 20 3.59 11.65 -11.48
C PRO A 20 2.88 11.47 -12.82
N LYS A 21 3.63 11.17 -13.88
CA LYS A 21 3.07 10.98 -15.23
C LYS A 21 2.17 9.75 -15.35
N LEU A 22 2.25 8.80 -14.42
CA LEU A 22 1.45 7.58 -14.42
C LEU A 22 0.13 7.71 -13.66
N TYR A 23 -0.20 8.85 -13.08
CA TYR A 23 -1.44 9.00 -12.30
C TYR A 23 -2.70 8.85 -13.13
N THR A 24 -2.70 9.38 -14.35
CA THR A 24 -3.82 9.21 -15.26
C THR A 24 -4.02 7.73 -15.62
N VAL A 25 -2.92 6.98 -15.73
CA VAL A 25 -2.95 5.53 -15.96
C VAL A 25 -3.47 4.80 -14.73
N ALA A 26 -3.01 5.15 -13.53
CA ALA A 26 -3.51 4.59 -12.28
C ALA A 26 -5.02 4.81 -12.15
N TYR A 27 -5.48 6.04 -12.40
CA TYR A 27 -6.90 6.37 -12.39
C TYR A 27 -7.69 5.51 -13.39
N ALA A 28 -7.21 5.37 -14.63
CA ALA A 28 -7.85 4.51 -15.63
C ALA A 28 -7.90 3.04 -15.18
N ILE A 29 -6.83 2.52 -14.61
CA ILE A 29 -6.77 1.15 -14.09
C ILE A 29 -7.81 0.95 -12.99
N PHE A 30 -7.82 1.77 -11.94
CA PHE A 30 -8.76 1.57 -10.83
C PHE A 30 -10.20 1.85 -11.26
N ARG A 31 -10.45 2.99 -11.91
CA ARG A 31 -11.81 3.42 -12.24
C ARG A 31 -12.45 2.62 -13.37
N ILE A 32 -11.70 2.33 -14.44
CA ILE A 32 -12.24 1.74 -15.67
C ILE A 32 -12.04 0.22 -15.68
N ILE A 33 -10.83 -0.25 -15.35
CA ILE A 33 -10.53 -1.69 -15.43
C ILE A 33 -11.04 -2.43 -14.20
N PHE A 34 -10.77 -1.92 -12.99
CA PHE A 34 -11.24 -2.53 -11.75
C PHE A 34 -12.62 -2.03 -11.30
N GLY A 35 -13.18 -1.03 -11.98
CA GLY A 35 -14.53 -0.53 -11.70
C GLY A 35 -14.69 0.17 -10.35
N THR A 36 -13.59 0.57 -9.68
CA THR A 36 -13.67 1.21 -8.37
C THR A 36 -14.52 2.46 -8.41
N THR A 37 -15.35 2.67 -7.40
CA THR A 37 -16.21 3.83 -7.24
C THR A 37 -15.71 4.73 -6.09
N PRO A 38 -16.25 5.96 -5.93
CA PRO A 38 -15.98 6.75 -4.73
C PRO A 38 -16.29 6.01 -3.41
N ASP A 39 -17.25 5.08 -3.42
CA ASP A 39 -17.59 4.28 -2.24
C ASP A 39 -16.52 3.23 -1.89
N ASP A 40 -15.63 2.90 -2.85
CA ASP A 40 -14.49 2.00 -2.64
C ASP A 40 -13.24 2.75 -2.14
N LEU A 41 -13.31 4.08 -2.01
CA LEU A 41 -12.23 4.89 -1.48
C LEU A 41 -12.21 4.78 0.05
N LEU A 42 -11.21 4.10 0.59
CA LEU A 42 -11.09 3.90 2.04
C LEU A 42 -10.54 5.14 2.74
N TYR A 43 -9.58 5.81 2.11
CA TYR A 43 -9.10 7.11 2.56
C TYR A 43 -8.38 7.85 1.44
N GLU A 44 -8.38 9.18 1.57
CA GLU A 44 -7.48 10.09 0.87
C GLU A 44 -6.75 10.91 1.93
N LYS A 45 -5.43 10.86 1.92
CA LYS A 45 -4.58 11.61 2.85
C LYS A 45 -3.67 12.53 2.06
N ARG A 46 -3.93 13.84 2.21
CA ARG A 46 -3.07 14.91 1.70
C ARG A 46 -2.16 15.39 2.82
N ARG A 47 -0.85 15.28 2.62
CA ARG A 47 0.14 15.87 3.55
C ARG A 47 0.39 17.30 3.11
N LYS A 48 0.38 18.25 4.05
CA LYS A 48 0.72 19.67 3.78
C LYS A 48 2.10 20.03 4.32
N GLN A 49 2.75 20.98 3.69
CA GLN A 49 3.95 21.65 4.18
C GLN A 49 3.58 22.65 5.28
N PRO A 50 4.57 23.11 6.07
CA PRO A 50 4.37 24.19 7.05
C PRO A 50 3.81 25.48 6.43
N ASP A 51 4.08 25.74 5.15
CA ASP A 51 3.58 26.90 4.40
C ASP A 51 2.15 26.71 3.83
N GLY A 52 1.55 25.53 4.02
CA GLY A 52 0.21 25.18 3.55
C GLY A 52 0.15 24.54 2.16
N SER A 53 1.27 24.45 1.42
CA SER A 53 1.33 23.76 0.12
C SER A 53 1.18 22.24 0.28
N GLU A 54 0.63 21.54 -0.72
CA GLU A 54 0.42 20.08 -0.66
C GLU A 54 1.72 19.32 -1.01
N VAL A 55 2.13 18.41 -0.14
CA VAL A 55 3.36 17.61 -0.23
C VAL A 55 3.11 16.31 -0.99
N SER A 56 2.13 15.54 -0.58
CA SER A 56 1.87 14.23 -1.18
C SER A 56 0.42 13.85 -0.97
N MET A 57 -0.16 13.17 -1.96
CA MET A 57 -1.47 12.54 -1.83
C MET A 57 -1.31 11.03 -1.81
N THR A 58 -1.84 10.39 -0.77
CA THR A 58 -2.02 8.94 -0.76
C THR A 58 -3.50 8.67 -0.79
N PHE A 59 -3.94 7.79 -1.68
CA PHE A 59 -5.29 7.24 -1.61
C PHE A 59 -5.24 5.72 -1.52
N ALA A 60 -6.18 5.15 -0.81
CA ALA A 60 -6.37 3.71 -0.77
C ALA A 60 -7.74 3.35 -1.30
N THR A 61 -7.78 2.42 -2.23
CA THR A 61 -9.02 1.92 -2.81
C THR A 61 -9.11 0.40 -2.64
N ARG A 62 -10.31 -0.06 -2.34
CA ARG A 62 -10.64 -1.47 -2.34
C ARG A 62 -10.85 -1.95 -3.77
N ILE A 63 -10.17 -3.01 -4.16
CA ILE A 63 -10.37 -3.68 -5.44
C ILE A 63 -10.98 -5.06 -5.20
N GLY A 64 -12.25 -5.21 -5.56
CA GLY A 64 -12.97 -6.45 -5.39
C GLY A 64 -13.40 -6.74 -3.95
N GLU A 65 -14.39 -7.62 -3.85
CA GLU A 65 -14.94 -8.11 -2.61
C GLU A 65 -14.81 -9.63 -2.60
N TRP A 66 -14.30 -10.21 -1.51
CA TRP A 66 -14.31 -11.65 -1.36
C TRP A 66 -15.72 -12.12 -0.98
N GLU A 67 -16.37 -12.83 -1.89
CA GLU A 67 -17.59 -13.56 -1.59
C GLU A 67 -17.25 -14.80 -0.76
N SER A 68 -17.12 -14.63 0.55
CA SER A 68 -16.91 -15.76 1.44
C SER A 68 -18.16 -16.65 1.52
N GLN A 69 -17.99 -17.97 1.40
CA GLN A 69 -19.04 -18.95 1.75
C GLN A 69 -19.34 -18.98 3.26
N LYS A 70 -18.49 -18.36 4.10
CA LYS A 70 -18.65 -18.24 5.55
C LYS A 70 -18.64 -16.76 5.96
N ARG A 71 -19.74 -16.29 6.55
CA ARG A 71 -20.05 -14.88 6.90
C ARG A 71 -18.99 -14.11 7.73
N THR A 72 -17.90 -14.75 8.15
CA THR A 72 -16.93 -14.24 9.14
C THR A 72 -15.57 -13.83 8.55
N GLU A 73 -15.34 -13.96 7.25
CA GLU A 73 -14.05 -13.64 6.63
C GLU A 73 -14.19 -12.49 5.61
N PRO A 74 -14.17 -11.22 6.06
CA PRO A 74 -14.12 -10.09 5.15
C PRO A 74 -12.69 -9.97 4.62
N LEU A 75 -12.37 -10.77 3.61
CA LEU A 75 -11.15 -10.57 2.83
C LEU A 75 -11.45 -9.50 1.78
N THR A 76 -10.81 -8.35 1.89
CA THR A 76 -10.85 -7.33 0.84
C THR A 76 -9.45 -7.17 0.30
N THR A 77 -9.32 -7.00 -1.01
CA THR A 77 -8.01 -6.64 -1.58
C THR A 77 -7.94 -5.13 -1.61
N VAL A 78 -6.97 -4.55 -0.92
CA VAL A 78 -6.79 -3.10 -0.84
C VAL A 78 -5.48 -2.72 -1.51
N ILE A 79 -5.53 -1.76 -2.43
CA ILE A 79 -4.33 -1.14 -3.00
C ILE A 79 -4.31 0.34 -2.60
N ALA A 80 -3.24 0.72 -1.91
CA ALA A 80 -2.88 2.11 -1.68
C ALA A 80 -1.95 2.58 -2.80
N VAL A 81 -2.26 3.73 -3.38
CA VAL A 81 -1.38 4.40 -4.33
C VAL A 81 -0.86 5.67 -3.67
N VAL A 82 0.46 5.77 -3.59
CA VAL A 82 1.13 6.98 -3.10
C VAL A 82 1.57 7.80 -4.30
N GLN A 83 1.14 9.05 -4.30
CA GLN A 83 1.38 10.02 -5.36
C GLN A 83 2.23 11.17 -4.80
N PRO A 84 3.51 11.32 -5.21
CA PRO A 84 4.21 12.58 -5.04
C PRO A 84 3.43 13.72 -5.70
N SER A 85 2.99 14.70 -4.91
CA SER A 85 2.33 15.91 -5.40
C SER A 85 3.23 17.14 -5.28
N GLU A 86 4.46 16.97 -4.78
CA GLU A 86 5.43 18.04 -4.68
C GLU A 86 5.78 18.56 -6.10
N PRO A 87 6.03 19.87 -6.26
CA PRO A 87 6.56 20.42 -7.50
C PRO A 87 7.82 19.68 -7.97
N ALA A 88 7.99 19.55 -9.29
CA ALA A 88 9.08 18.76 -9.88
C ALA A 88 10.50 19.19 -9.41
N ASN A 89 10.65 20.45 -9.02
CA ASN A 89 11.89 21.04 -8.53
C ASN A 89 12.10 20.92 -7.00
N GLN A 90 11.17 20.33 -6.26
CA GLN A 90 11.31 20.08 -4.81
C GLN A 90 11.72 18.63 -4.53
N PRO A 91 12.35 18.34 -3.38
CA PRO A 91 12.62 16.97 -2.95
C PRO A 91 11.33 16.20 -2.67
N SER A 92 11.34 14.91 -2.90
CA SER A 92 10.22 14.01 -2.61
C SER A 92 10.74 12.62 -2.31
N HIS A 93 10.42 12.10 -1.13
CA HIS A 93 10.86 10.78 -0.70
C HIS A 93 10.41 9.66 -1.66
N VAL A 94 9.23 9.82 -2.27
CA VAL A 94 8.72 8.82 -3.24
C VAL A 94 9.47 8.89 -4.56
N ARG A 95 9.81 10.10 -5.04
CA ARG A 95 10.64 10.25 -6.25
C ARG A 95 12.05 9.73 -6.00
N GLU A 96 12.66 10.08 -4.87
CA GLU A 96 13.97 9.55 -4.48
C GLU A 96 14.00 8.01 -4.45
N MET A 97 12.96 7.36 -3.91
CA MET A 97 12.84 5.90 -3.96
C MET A 97 12.71 5.38 -5.39
N LEU A 98 11.80 5.94 -6.19
CA LEU A 98 11.57 5.49 -7.56
C LEU A 98 12.80 5.67 -8.45
N ASP A 99 13.46 6.82 -8.34
CA ASP A 99 14.67 7.17 -9.09
C ASP A 99 15.85 6.31 -8.63
N GLY A 100 15.99 6.07 -7.31
CA GLY A 100 17.01 5.16 -6.77
C GLY A 100 16.82 3.69 -7.18
N HIS A 101 15.58 3.29 -7.50
CA HIS A 101 15.26 1.98 -8.06
C HIS A 101 15.24 1.98 -9.60
N GLU A 102 15.56 3.09 -10.26
CA GLU A 102 15.47 3.29 -11.72
C GLU A 102 14.12 2.84 -12.30
N SER A 103 13.02 3.08 -11.56
CA SER A 103 11.71 2.55 -11.89
C SER A 103 10.64 3.63 -11.98
N ALA A 104 9.70 3.46 -12.92
CA ALA A 104 8.52 4.32 -13.03
C ALA A 104 7.42 3.95 -12.03
N ALA A 105 7.45 2.73 -11.49
CA ALA A 105 6.47 2.20 -10.54
C ALA A 105 7.13 1.19 -9.60
N HIS A 106 6.74 1.18 -8.32
CA HIS A 106 7.34 0.27 -7.34
C HIS A 106 6.36 -0.14 -6.25
N TRP A 107 6.27 -1.44 -5.97
CA TRP A 107 5.56 -1.93 -4.79
C TRP A 107 6.40 -1.64 -3.54
N GLN A 108 6.01 -0.62 -2.76
CA GLN A 108 6.76 -0.23 -1.56
C GLN A 108 6.71 -1.32 -0.49
N HIS A 109 5.51 -1.80 -0.18
CA HIS A 109 5.32 -2.85 0.81
C HIS A 109 4.02 -3.61 0.60
N ILE A 110 4.00 -4.83 1.13
CA ILE A 110 2.82 -5.69 1.25
C ILE A 110 2.59 -5.90 2.74
N ALA A 111 1.46 -5.43 3.24
CA ALA A 111 1.07 -5.67 4.62
C ALA A 111 0.41 -7.04 4.74
N LEU A 112 0.91 -7.85 5.67
CA LEU A 112 0.41 -9.19 5.95
C LEU A 112 -0.22 -9.23 7.33
N ARG A 113 -1.44 -9.77 7.40
CA ARG A 113 -2.13 -10.08 8.66
C ARG A 113 -1.77 -11.50 9.08
N THR A 114 -1.49 -11.67 10.36
CA THR A 114 -1.24 -12.97 11.00
C THR A 114 -2.13 -13.12 12.22
N PRO A 115 -2.59 -14.34 12.54
CA PRO A 115 -3.36 -14.58 13.76
C PRO A 115 -2.57 -14.37 15.06
N ASP A 116 -1.24 -14.34 15.01
CA ASP A 116 -0.38 -14.13 16.19
C ASP A 116 0.89 -13.36 15.81
N LEU A 117 0.76 -12.03 15.88
CA LEU A 117 1.83 -11.09 15.54
C LEU A 117 3.03 -11.20 16.49
N ILE A 118 2.79 -11.43 17.78
CA ILE A 118 3.86 -11.45 18.79
C ILE A 118 4.77 -12.65 18.56
N SER A 119 4.20 -13.83 18.33
CA SER A 119 4.99 -15.03 18.01
C SER A 119 5.72 -14.89 16.69
N PHE A 120 5.10 -14.29 15.66
CA PHE A 120 5.77 -14.05 14.39
C PHE A 120 6.93 -13.04 14.53
N HIS A 121 6.73 -11.95 15.26
CA HIS A 121 7.76 -10.95 15.49
C HIS A 121 8.98 -11.56 16.18
N LYS A 122 8.77 -12.33 17.26
CA LYS A 122 9.85 -13.08 17.93
C LYS A 122 10.57 -14.03 16.96
N HIS A 123 9.79 -14.78 16.18
CA HIS A 123 10.32 -15.71 15.18
C HIS A 123 11.19 -15.02 14.12
N ALA A 124 10.82 -13.81 13.71
CA ALA A 124 11.54 -12.99 12.74
C ALA A 124 12.85 -12.43 13.35
N LEU A 125 12.80 -11.92 14.58
CA LEU A 125 13.98 -11.46 15.31
C LEU A 125 15.02 -12.57 15.50
N GLU A 126 14.58 -13.79 15.85
CA GLU A 126 15.46 -14.97 15.96
C GLU A 126 16.19 -15.33 14.65
N ARG A 127 15.70 -14.82 13.51
CA ARG A 127 16.28 -15.03 12.17
C ARG A 127 17.02 -13.82 11.64
N GLY A 128 17.20 -12.79 12.47
CA GLY A 128 17.92 -11.57 12.09
C GLY A 128 17.12 -10.61 11.21
N VAL A 129 15.78 -10.75 11.14
CA VAL A 129 14.94 -9.74 10.49
C VAL A 129 14.97 -8.46 11.32
N GLN A 130 15.23 -7.33 10.68
CA GLN A 130 15.22 -6.02 11.30
C GLN A 130 13.87 -5.32 11.05
N PHE A 131 13.33 -4.68 12.07
CA PHE A 131 12.12 -3.86 11.98
C PHE A 131 12.50 -2.39 12.15
N VAL A 132 11.84 -1.51 11.40
CA VAL A 132 12.03 -0.06 11.51
C VAL A 132 11.49 0.41 12.87
N THR A 133 12.28 1.20 13.59
CA THR A 133 11.93 1.79 14.91
C THR A 133 11.47 3.23 14.79
#